data_AF-A0A1B7M0X1-F1
#
_entry.id   AF-A0A1B7M0X1-F1
#
_cell.length_a   1.000
_cell.length_b   1.000
_cell.length_c   1.000
_cell.angle_alpha   90.00
_cell.angle_beta   90.00
_cell.angle_gamma   90.00
#
_symmetry.space_group_name_H-M   'P 1'
#
loop_
_entity.id
_entity.type
_entity.pdbx_description
1 polymer ?
#
loop_
_entity_poly.entity_id
_entity_poly.type
_entity_poly.pdbx_seq_one_letter_code
_entity_poly.pdbx_strand_id
1 'polypeptide(L)'
;MDLADALGQLAEQNLSGVAFLSAYGLTWLVCAVFWSRASQRTAAYATLFQGMVAFPIALGLSALIGAIGQSRPVPDEITQLSILIGISQLLGLPLLIYLISKRQYGLVPVVFATITAVHFVLYSWLYQTPLYIGMAVLIALSTTAVMGTAEEANPRSGPGRVCLVTGGLLVLTAAVLASIHLVTS
;
A
#
# COMPACT_ATOMS: atom_id res chain seq x y z
N MET A 1 21.75 20.48 -8.54
CA MET A 1 21.49 19.47 -7.49
C MET A 1 21.59 18.11 -8.17
N ASP A 2 22.31 17.16 -7.58
CA ASP A 2 22.30 15.79 -8.09
C ASP A 2 20.91 15.18 -7.89
N LEU A 3 20.52 14.23 -8.75
CA LEU A 3 19.22 13.56 -8.66
C LEU A 3 19.10 12.77 -7.34
N ALA A 4 20.19 12.13 -6.89
CA ALA A 4 20.20 11.39 -5.65
C ALA A 4 19.90 12.29 -4.44
N ASP A 5 20.54 13.47 -4.38
CA ASP A 5 20.30 14.47 -3.34
C ASP A 5 18.85 14.98 -3.37
N ALA A 6 18.32 15.27 -4.56
CA ALA A 6 16.94 15.73 -4.74
C ALA A 6 15.92 14.68 -4.27
N LEU A 7 16.16 13.40 -4.57
CA LEU A 7 15.34 12.28 -4.09
C LEU A 7 15.47 12.07 -2.58
N GLY A 8 16.66 12.28 -2.00
CA GLY A 8 16.87 12.28 -0.56
C GLY A 8 16.03 13.33 0.16
N GLN A 9 16.06 14.57 -0.32
CA GLN A 9 15.22 15.66 0.22
C GLN A 9 13.73 15.38 0.03
N LEU A 10 13.32 14.78 -1.10
CA LEU A 10 11.94 14.36 -1.31
C LEU A 10 11.52 13.30 -0.27
N ALA A 11 12.40 12.37 0.06
CA ALA A 11 12.18 11.36 1.09
C ALA A 11 12.03 12.01 2.47
N GLU A 12 12.90 12.94 2.84
CA GLU A 12 12.78 13.69 4.11
C GLU A 12 11.46 14.46 4.19
N GLN A 13 11.12 15.24 3.15
CA GLN A 13 9.86 16.01 3.12
C GLN A 13 8.61 15.14 3.31
N ASN A 14 8.62 13.91 2.78
CA ASN A 14 7.47 13.00 2.87
C ASN A 14 7.57 12.00 4.02
N LEU A 15 8.59 12.10 4.87
CA LEU A 15 8.98 11.08 5.85
C LEU A 15 8.98 9.68 5.20
N SER A 16 9.54 9.59 3.99
CA SER A 16 9.59 8.40 3.15
C SER A 16 8.23 7.72 2.96
N GLY A 17 7.13 8.49 2.90
CA GLY A 17 5.79 7.96 2.61
C GLY A 17 5.01 7.42 3.82
N VAL A 18 5.45 7.73 5.06
CA VAL A 18 4.78 7.31 6.31
C VAL A 18 3.27 7.56 6.30
N ALA A 19 2.83 8.73 5.83
CA ALA A 19 1.41 9.10 5.75
C ALA A 19 0.59 8.12 4.89
N PHE A 20 1.11 7.77 3.72
CA PHE A 20 0.45 6.84 2.79
C PHE A 20 0.47 5.40 3.32
N LEU A 21 1.62 4.93 3.81
CA LEU A 21 1.72 3.57 4.36
C LEU A 21 0.80 3.38 5.58
N SER A 22 0.71 4.38 6.46
CA SER A 22 -0.17 4.33 7.62
C SER A 22 -1.64 4.29 7.21
N ALA A 23 -2.06 5.19 6.31
CA ALA A 23 -3.45 5.27 5.87
C ALA A 23 -3.90 3.99 5.15
N TYR A 24 -3.13 3.53 4.17
CA TYR A 24 -3.44 2.29 3.44
C TYR A 24 -3.31 1.05 4.32
N GLY A 25 -2.33 1.03 5.23
CA GLY A 25 -2.17 -0.07 6.17
C GLY A 25 -3.38 -0.23 7.08
N LEU A 26 -3.87 0.87 7.66
CA LEU A 26 -5.07 0.87 8.50
C LEU A 26 -6.33 0.44 7.75
N THR A 27 -6.54 0.92 6.52
CA THR A 27 -7.71 0.50 5.72
C THR A 27 -7.64 -0.97 5.32
N TRP A 28 -6.46 -1.53 5.05
CA TRP A 28 -6.27 -2.97 4.86
C TRP A 28 -6.65 -3.77 6.12
N LEU A 29 -6.30 -3.29 7.31
CA LEU A 29 -6.71 -3.92 8.58
C LEU A 29 -8.23 -3.85 8.76
N VAL A 30 -8.88 -2.75 8.38
CA VAL A 30 -10.35 -2.66 8.35
C VAL A 30 -10.92 -3.69 7.39
N CYS A 31 -10.35 -3.88 6.19
CA CYS A 31 -10.78 -4.93 5.26
C CYS A 31 -10.65 -6.34 5.86
N ALA A 32 -9.63 -6.62 6.66
CA ALA A 32 -9.50 -7.89 7.37
C ALA A 32 -10.70 -8.13 8.32
N VAL A 33 -11.17 -7.08 9.01
CA VAL A 33 -12.38 -7.13 9.84
C VAL A 33 -13.62 -7.42 8.97
N PHE A 34 -13.76 -6.78 7.81
CA PHE A 34 -14.85 -7.10 6.88
C PHE A 34 -14.83 -8.57 6.44
N TRP A 35 -13.67 -9.14 6.14
CA TRP A 35 -13.56 -10.56 5.80
C TRP A 35 -13.98 -11.49 6.94
N SER A 36 -13.80 -11.09 8.19
CA SER A 36 -14.26 -11.88 9.35
C SER A 36 -15.78 -11.78 9.60
N ARG A 37 -16.41 -10.64 9.28
CA ARG A 37 -17.79 -10.35 9.72
C ARG A 37 -18.83 -10.25 8.59
N ALA A 38 -18.42 -9.90 7.39
CA ALA A 38 -19.32 -9.66 6.26
C ALA A 38 -19.36 -10.84 5.28
N SER A 39 -20.26 -10.73 4.29
CA SER A 39 -20.27 -11.63 3.14
C SER A 39 -19.00 -11.46 2.30
N GLN A 40 -18.56 -12.51 1.60
CA GLN A 40 -17.38 -12.43 0.73
C GLN A 40 -17.50 -11.33 -0.32
N ARG A 41 -18.71 -11.15 -0.88
CA ARG A 41 -18.99 -10.09 -1.85
C ARG A 41 -18.76 -8.71 -1.24
N THR A 42 -19.36 -8.43 -0.09
CA THR A 42 -19.21 -7.15 0.62
C THR A 42 -17.74 -6.89 0.98
N ALA A 43 -17.04 -7.88 1.53
CA ALA A 43 -15.64 -7.75 1.92
C ALA A 43 -14.71 -7.52 0.72
N ALA A 44 -14.97 -8.18 -0.41
CA ALA A 44 -14.21 -7.97 -1.64
C ALA A 44 -14.43 -6.56 -2.21
N TYR A 45 -15.66 -6.04 -2.21
CA TYR A 45 -15.92 -4.65 -2.60
C TYR A 45 -15.28 -3.64 -1.65
N ALA A 46 -15.36 -3.89 -0.33
CA ALA A 46 -14.67 -3.06 0.66
C ALA A 46 -13.16 -3.03 0.37
N THR A 47 -12.56 -4.18 0.05
CA THR A 47 -11.14 -4.27 -0.32
C THR A 47 -10.84 -3.51 -1.61
N LEU A 48 -11.66 -3.65 -2.66
CA LEU A 48 -11.48 -2.98 -3.95
C LEU A 48 -11.53 -1.45 -3.83
N PHE A 49 -12.44 -0.93 -3.01
CA PHE A 49 -12.68 0.51 -2.88
C PHE A 49 -11.97 1.15 -1.67
N GLN A 50 -11.20 0.40 -0.89
CA GLN A 50 -10.53 0.93 0.31
C GLN A 50 -9.62 2.14 0.00
N GLY A 51 -9.03 2.19 -1.19
CA GLY A 51 -8.20 3.31 -1.64
C GLY A 51 -8.95 4.64 -1.71
N MET A 52 -10.27 4.64 -1.92
CA MET A 52 -11.09 5.86 -1.90
C MET A 52 -11.17 6.49 -0.50
N VAL A 53 -10.91 5.70 0.55
CA VAL A 53 -10.83 6.17 1.94
C VAL A 53 -9.38 6.42 2.34
N ALA A 54 -8.47 5.50 1.99
CA ALA A 54 -7.06 5.61 2.34
C ALA A 54 -6.40 6.84 1.74
N PHE A 55 -6.69 7.17 0.48
CA PHE A 55 -6.08 8.29 -0.22
C PHE A 55 -6.37 9.66 0.43
N PRO A 56 -7.63 10.07 0.69
CA PRO A 56 -7.88 11.34 1.37
C PRO A 56 -7.30 11.37 2.80
N ILE A 57 -7.30 10.24 3.52
CA ILE A 57 -6.63 10.15 4.83
C ILE A 57 -5.13 10.37 4.68
N ALA A 58 -4.49 9.76 3.69
CA ALA A 58 -3.06 9.92 3.42
C ALA A 58 -2.73 11.39 3.10
N LEU A 59 -3.53 12.06 2.28
CA LEU A 59 -3.36 13.49 1.99
C LEU A 59 -3.51 14.34 3.26
N GLY A 60 -4.49 14.04 4.11
CA GLY A 60 -4.66 14.71 5.39
C GLY A 60 -3.44 14.54 6.30
N LEU A 61 -2.94 13.31 6.43
CA LEU A 61 -1.72 13.01 7.20
C LEU A 61 -0.48 13.71 6.60
N SER A 62 -0.35 13.72 5.26
CA SER A 62 0.72 14.44 4.57
C SER A 62 0.65 15.95 4.81
N ALA A 63 -0.54 16.55 4.87
CA ALA A 63 -0.70 17.95 5.26
C ALA A 63 -0.28 18.19 6.73
N LEU A 64 -0.65 17.28 7.64
CA LEU A 64 -0.31 17.39 9.07
C LEU A 64 1.20 17.32 9.33
N ILE A 65 1.95 16.53 8.56
CA ILE A 65 3.42 16.48 8.65
C ILE A 65 4.11 17.57 7.83
N GLY A 66 3.36 18.51 7.24
CA GLY A 66 3.92 19.61 6.44
C GLY A 66 4.44 19.22 5.05
N ALA A 67 4.19 17.99 4.60
CA ALA A 67 4.63 17.52 3.29
C ALA A 67 3.86 18.18 2.11
N ILE A 68 2.66 18.72 2.39
CA ILE A 68 1.84 19.44 1.41
C ILE A 68 2.02 20.96 1.57
N GLY A 69 2.12 21.67 0.44
CA GLY A 69 2.21 23.13 0.39
C GLY A 69 3.64 23.68 0.27
N GLN A 70 4.64 22.81 0.42
CA GLN A 70 6.05 23.14 0.13
C GLN A 70 6.38 22.85 -1.34
N SER A 71 7.31 23.62 -1.91
CA SER A 71 7.89 23.31 -3.22
C SER A 71 8.60 21.96 -3.16
N ARG A 72 8.29 21.06 -4.09
CA ARG A 72 8.98 19.77 -4.17
C ARG A 72 10.45 19.98 -4.55
N PRO A 73 11.41 19.32 -3.89
CA PRO A 73 12.85 19.46 -4.15
C PRO A 73 13.31 18.70 -5.40
N VAL A 74 12.38 18.23 -6.23
CA VAL A 74 12.64 17.46 -7.45
C VAL A 74 12.06 18.16 -8.68
N PRO A 75 12.62 17.93 -9.88
CA PRO A 75 12.06 18.45 -11.13
C PRO A 75 10.63 17.98 -11.38
N ASP A 76 9.89 18.74 -12.19
CA ASP A 76 8.50 18.46 -12.54
C ASP A 76 8.34 17.09 -13.22
N GLU A 77 9.33 16.65 -13.99
CA GLU A 77 9.34 15.34 -14.65
C GLU A 77 9.34 14.20 -13.64
N ILE A 78 10.07 14.34 -12.53
CA ILE A 78 10.09 13.35 -11.44
C ILE A 78 8.74 13.37 -10.70
N THR A 79 8.13 14.54 -10.54
CA THR A 79 6.78 14.64 -9.99
C THR A 79 5.77 13.92 -10.88
N GLN A 80 5.79 14.17 -12.19
CA GLN A 80 4.92 13.48 -13.15
C GLN A 80 5.15 11.96 -13.15
N LEU A 81 6.41 11.53 -13.06
CA LEU A 81 6.75 10.11 -12.94
C LEU A 81 6.19 9.49 -11.65
N SER A 82 6.30 10.17 -10.51
CA SER A 82 5.73 9.70 -9.24
C SER A 82 4.21 9.52 -9.31
N ILE A 83 3.52 10.42 -10.01
CA ILE A 83 2.08 10.34 -10.25
C ILE A 83 1.76 9.16 -11.18
N LEU A 84 2.54 8.98 -12.26
CA LEU A 84 2.35 7.88 -13.19
C LEU A 84 2.56 6.51 -12.51
N ILE A 85 3.57 6.39 -11.64
CA ILE A 85 3.79 5.22 -10.78
C ILE A 85 2.55 4.98 -9.90
N GLY A 86 2.00 6.02 -9.27
CA GLY A 86 0.79 5.88 -8.45
C GLY A 86 -0.44 5.46 -9.27
N ILE A 87 -0.62 5.97 -10.48
CA ILE A 87 -1.78 5.72 -11.34
C ILE A 87 -1.67 4.36 -12.04
N SER A 88 -0.46 3.87 -12.33
CA SER A 88 -0.27 2.59 -13.04
C SER A 88 -0.90 1.40 -12.32
N GLN A 89 -1.09 1.46 -11.00
CA GLN A 89 -1.79 0.42 -10.25
C GLN A 89 -3.26 0.25 -10.70
N LEU A 90 -3.87 1.30 -11.26
CA LEU A 90 -5.23 1.25 -11.80
C LEU A 90 -5.32 0.34 -13.04
N LEU A 91 -4.21 0.03 -13.71
CA LEU A 91 -4.17 -0.98 -14.77
C LEU A 91 -4.45 -2.39 -14.24
N GLY A 92 -4.38 -2.61 -12.93
CA GLY A 92 -4.84 -3.82 -12.28
C GLY A 92 -6.36 -3.91 -12.09
N LEU A 93 -7.09 -2.79 -12.21
CA LEU A 93 -8.55 -2.76 -12.00
C LEU A 93 -9.32 -3.68 -12.95
N PRO A 94 -9.05 -3.78 -14.26
CA PRO A 94 -9.75 -4.70 -15.14
C PRO A 94 -9.69 -6.16 -14.65
N LEU A 95 -8.54 -6.60 -14.13
CA LEU A 95 -8.39 -7.93 -13.54
C LEU A 95 -9.21 -8.09 -12.26
N LEU A 96 -9.17 -7.09 -11.36
CA LEU A 96 -9.98 -7.13 -10.14
C LEU A 96 -11.49 -7.14 -10.44
N ILE A 97 -11.94 -6.34 -11.40
CA ILE A 97 -13.33 -6.31 -11.88
C ILE A 97 -13.73 -7.66 -12.49
N TYR A 98 -12.84 -8.28 -13.26
CA TYR A 98 -13.06 -9.62 -13.78
C TYR A 98 -13.29 -10.65 -12.66
N LEU A 99 -12.45 -10.64 -11.62
CA LEU A 99 -12.61 -11.55 -10.46
C LEU A 99 -13.94 -11.34 -9.74
N ILE A 100 -14.32 -10.08 -9.50
CA ILE A 100 -15.63 -9.73 -8.91
C ILE A 100 -16.78 -10.26 -9.78
N SER A 101 -16.70 -10.05 -11.10
CA SER A 101 -17.74 -10.46 -12.05
C SER A 101 -17.88 -11.99 -12.14
N LYS A 102 -16.77 -12.72 -12.01
CA LYS A 102 -16.74 -14.19 -11.92
C LYS A 102 -17.01 -14.73 -10.51
N ARG A 103 -17.38 -13.86 -9.56
CA ARG A 103 -17.63 -14.20 -8.15
C ARG A 103 -16.44 -14.87 -7.45
N GLN A 104 -15.23 -14.65 -7.96
CA GLN A 104 -13.96 -15.11 -7.37
C GLN A 104 -13.49 -14.12 -6.29
N TYR A 105 -14.38 -13.81 -5.35
CA TYR A 105 -14.17 -12.77 -4.33
C TYR A 105 -12.90 -13.00 -3.49
N GLY A 106 -12.61 -14.26 -3.15
CA GLY A 106 -11.45 -14.60 -2.32
C GLY A 106 -10.10 -14.30 -2.97
N LEU A 107 -10.03 -14.20 -4.31
CA LEU A 107 -8.78 -13.86 -5.00
C LEU A 107 -8.51 -12.36 -5.04
N VAL A 108 -9.51 -11.52 -4.75
CA VAL A 108 -9.38 -10.05 -4.84
C VAL A 108 -8.27 -9.51 -3.94
N PRO A 109 -8.19 -9.86 -2.63
CA PRO A 109 -7.15 -9.32 -1.77
C PRO A 109 -5.73 -9.71 -2.19
N VAL A 110 -5.50 -10.95 -2.61
CA VAL A 110 -4.15 -11.42 -2.98
C VAL A 110 -3.68 -10.79 -4.28
N VAL A 111 -4.55 -10.68 -5.27
CA VAL A 111 -4.22 -10.02 -6.54
C VAL A 111 -3.99 -8.53 -6.31
N PHE A 112 -4.83 -7.87 -5.51
CA PHE A 112 -4.66 -6.45 -5.23
C PHE A 112 -3.39 -6.18 -4.42
N ALA A 113 -3.12 -6.96 -3.37
CA ALA A 113 -1.88 -6.84 -2.59
C ALA A 113 -0.63 -7.07 -3.45
N THR A 114 -0.67 -8.02 -4.40
CA THR A 114 0.42 -8.26 -5.35
C THR A 114 0.64 -7.06 -6.27
N ILE A 115 -0.42 -6.49 -6.84
CA ILE A 115 -0.33 -5.27 -7.66
C ILE A 115 0.31 -4.15 -6.83
N THR A 116 -0.15 -3.93 -5.60
CA THR A 116 0.43 -2.92 -4.70
C THR A 116 1.91 -3.19 -4.41
N ALA A 117 2.30 -4.43 -4.14
CA ALA A 117 3.68 -4.82 -3.85
C ALA A 117 4.66 -4.49 -4.99
N VAL A 118 4.26 -4.71 -6.25
CA VAL A 118 5.09 -4.38 -7.42
C VAL A 118 5.44 -2.89 -7.45
N HIS A 119 4.49 -2.02 -7.08
CA HIS A 119 4.72 -0.57 -7.10
C HIS A 119 5.71 -0.13 -6.02
N PHE A 120 5.76 -0.83 -4.87
CA PHE A 120 6.71 -0.50 -3.81
C PHE A 120 8.17 -0.62 -4.26
N VAL A 121 8.49 -1.48 -5.22
CA VAL A 121 9.85 -1.54 -5.79
C VAL A 121 10.28 -0.18 -6.36
N LEU A 122 9.36 0.53 -7.03
CA LEU A 122 9.62 1.85 -7.59
C LEU A 122 9.71 2.93 -6.49
N TYR A 123 8.94 2.77 -5.41
CA TYR A 123 9.06 3.66 -4.24
C TYR A 123 10.37 3.48 -3.47
N SER A 124 11.01 2.30 -3.56
CA SER A 124 12.36 2.12 -3.00
C SER A 124 13.38 3.06 -3.67
N TRP A 125 13.26 3.23 -4.99
CA TRP A 125 14.03 4.22 -5.72
C TRP A 125 13.58 5.65 -5.39
N LEU A 126 12.28 5.93 -5.39
CA LEU A 126 11.79 7.30 -5.15
C LEU A 126 12.16 7.85 -3.77
N TYR A 127 12.14 7.00 -2.74
CA TYR A 127 12.45 7.36 -1.35
C TYR A 127 13.83 6.90 -0.87
N GLN A 128 14.68 6.42 -1.79
CA GLN A 128 16.06 6.03 -1.50
C GLN A 128 16.20 5.10 -0.29
N THR A 129 15.28 4.15 -0.13
CA THR A 129 15.28 3.21 1.01
C THR A 129 14.95 1.78 0.58
N PRO A 130 15.76 0.77 0.97
CA PRO A 130 15.53 -0.62 0.60
C PRO A 130 14.34 -1.24 1.34
N LEU A 131 13.81 -0.58 2.38
CA LEU A 131 12.67 -1.08 3.17
C LEU A 131 11.44 -1.36 2.31
N TYR A 132 11.22 -0.57 1.25
CA TYR A 132 10.12 -0.80 0.32
C TYR A 132 10.26 -2.11 -0.48
N ILE A 133 11.48 -2.48 -0.88
CA ILE A 133 11.73 -3.78 -1.55
C ILE A 133 11.50 -4.91 -0.54
N GLY A 134 12.04 -4.79 0.67
CA GLY A 134 11.84 -5.79 1.73
C GLY A 134 10.36 -6.01 2.03
N MET A 135 9.60 -4.92 2.20
CA MET A 135 8.15 -4.96 2.38
C MET A 135 7.42 -5.60 1.19
N ALA A 136 7.78 -5.25 -0.05
CA ALA A 136 7.18 -5.84 -1.24
C ALA A 136 7.35 -7.37 -1.30
N VAL A 137 8.58 -7.85 -1.05
CA VAL A 137 8.89 -9.28 -1.00
C VAL A 137 8.10 -9.96 0.12
N LEU A 138 8.06 -9.37 1.31
CA LEU A 138 7.29 -9.92 2.43
C LEU A 138 5.79 -9.98 2.11
N ILE A 139 5.20 -8.96 1.50
CA ILE A 139 3.80 -8.98 1.06
C ILE A 139 3.58 -10.11 0.04
N ALA A 140 4.41 -10.22 -1.00
CA ALA A 140 4.24 -11.23 -2.04
C ALA A 140 4.32 -12.68 -1.49
N LEU A 141 5.36 -12.97 -0.69
CA LEU A 141 5.57 -14.30 -0.12
C LEU A 141 4.49 -14.64 0.93
N SER A 142 4.20 -13.70 1.83
CA SER A 142 3.24 -13.95 2.89
C SER A 142 1.83 -14.12 2.37
N THR A 143 1.38 -13.30 1.41
CA THR A 143 0.04 -13.42 0.82
C THR A 143 -0.14 -14.75 0.09
N THR A 144 0.89 -15.21 -0.64
CA THR A 144 0.92 -16.55 -1.25
C THR A 144 0.83 -17.64 -0.18
N ALA A 145 1.65 -17.56 0.86
CA ALA A 145 1.68 -18.56 1.92
C ALA A 145 0.36 -18.63 2.72
N VAL A 146 -0.26 -17.49 3.06
CA VAL A 146 -1.52 -17.49 3.80
C VAL A 146 -2.71 -17.95 2.96
N MET A 147 -2.68 -17.72 1.64
CA MET A 147 -3.69 -18.26 0.72
C MET A 147 -3.51 -19.76 0.52
N GLY A 148 -2.28 -20.24 0.37
CA GLY A 148 -1.98 -21.67 0.22
C GLY A 148 -2.21 -22.50 1.48
N THR A 149 -2.22 -21.87 2.66
CA THR A 149 -2.51 -22.51 3.95
C THR A 149 -3.88 -22.14 4.51
N ALA A 150 -4.75 -21.56 3.69
CA ALA A 150 -6.10 -21.19 4.12
C ALA A 150 -6.95 -22.45 4.33
N GLU A 151 -7.79 -22.43 5.37
CA GLU A 151 -8.72 -23.53 5.64
C GLU A 151 -9.78 -23.59 4.54
N GLU A 152 -9.87 -24.73 3.84
CA GLU A 152 -10.87 -24.94 2.79
C GLU A 152 -12.32 -24.81 3.30
N ALA A 153 -12.56 -25.21 4.56
CA ALA A 153 -13.86 -25.11 5.21
C ALA A 153 -14.29 -23.66 5.49
N ASN A 154 -13.36 -22.70 5.51
CA ASN A 154 -13.64 -21.29 5.75
C ASN A 154 -13.10 -20.43 4.61
N PRO A 155 -13.89 -20.19 3.56
CA PRO A 155 -13.44 -19.50 2.35
C PRO A 155 -13.22 -17.99 2.55
N ARG A 156 -13.40 -17.48 3.79
CA ARG A 156 -13.06 -16.10 4.18
C ARG A 156 -11.71 -15.99 4.89
N SER A 157 -11.17 -17.10 5.39
CA SER A 157 -9.97 -17.13 6.24
C SER A 157 -8.72 -16.63 5.50
N GLY A 158 -8.43 -17.19 4.32
CA GLY A 158 -7.28 -16.79 3.49
C GLY A 158 -7.31 -15.31 3.09
N PRO A 159 -8.38 -14.83 2.44
CA PRO A 159 -8.49 -13.43 2.02
C PRO A 159 -8.41 -12.45 3.20
N GLY A 160 -9.02 -12.79 4.35
CA GLY A 160 -8.90 -11.99 5.57
C GLY A 160 -7.47 -11.93 6.12
N ARG A 161 -6.75 -13.07 6.12
CA ARG A 161 -5.32 -13.14 6.51
C ARG A 161 -4.44 -12.33 5.56
N VAL A 162 -4.73 -12.33 4.27
CA VAL A 162 -4.05 -11.48 3.27
C VAL A 162 -4.20 -10.01 3.64
N CYS A 163 -5.42 -9.56 3.91
CA CYS A 163 -5.68 -8.18 4.33
C CYS A 163 -4.93 -7.83 5.62
N LEU A 164 -4.95 -8.75 6.60
CA LEU A 164 -4.29 -8.57 7.90
C LEU A 164 -2.77 -8.41 7.73
N VAL A 165 -2.13 -9.33 7.01
CA VAL A 165 -0.67 -9.29 6.83
C VAL A 165 -0.24 -8.10 5.98
N THR A 166 -0.97 -7.80 4.89
CA THR A 166 -0.68 -6.63 4.06
C THR A 166 -0.80 -5.34 4.87
N GLY A 167 -1.91 -5.15 5.60
CA GLY A 167 -2.11 -3.98 6.44
C GLY A 167 -1.07 -3.87 7.55
N GLY A 168 -0.76 -4.98 8.21
CA GLY A 168 0.25 -5.04 9.28
C GLY A 168 1.66 -4.68 8.80
N LEU A 169 2.08 -5.21 7.65
CA LEU A 169 3.39 -4.89 7.06
C LEU A 169 3.50 -3.42 6.66
N LEU A 170 2.42 -2.83 6.12
CA LEU A 170 2.38 -1.40 5.78
C LEU A 170 2.51 -0.52 7.02
N VAL A 171 1.72 -0.79 8.06
CA VAL A 171 1.78 -0.02 9.33
C VAL A 171 3.13 -0.20 10.02
N LEU A 172 3.67 -1.42 10.05
CA LEU A 172 4.98 -1.69 10.63
C LEU A 172 6.09 -0.94 9.90
N THR A 173 6.08 -0.96 8.56
CA THR A 173 7.06 -0.24 7.76
C THR A 173 6.93 1.27 7.95
N ALA A 174 5.70 1.80 8.04
CA ALA A 174 5.48 3.20 8.39
C ALA A 174 6.07 3.55 9.76
N ALA A 175 5.85 2.72 10.78
CA ALA A 175 6.39 2.94 12.12
C ALA A 175 7.93 2.93 12.13
N VAL A 176 8.56 1.99 11.40
CA VAL A 176 10.02 1.94 11.25
C VAL A 176 10.55 3.20 10.57
N LEU A 177 9.95 3.62 9.46
CA LEU A 177 10.36 4.85 8.74
C LEU A 177 10.18 6.10 9.61
N ALA A 178 9.06 6.23 10.30
CA ALA A 178 8.82 7.34 11.23
C ALA A 178 9.88 7.37 12.35
N SER A 179 10.23 6.20 12.89
CA SER A 179 11.25 6.09 13.94
C SER A 179 12.63 6.48 13.44
N ILE A 180 13.00 6.10 12.21
CA ILE A 180 14.26 6.51 11.58
C ILE A 180 14.31 8.04 11.48
N HIS A 181 13.27 8.66 10.92
CA HIS A 181 13.21 10.11 10.76
C HIS A 181 13.24 10.86 12.10
N LEU A 182 12.59 10.33 13.14
CA LEU A 182 12.63 10.92 14.49
C LEU A 182 14.02 10.85 15.16
N VAL A 183 14.86 9.89 14.79
CA VAL A 183 16.22 9.73 15.34
C VAL A 183 17.24 10.56 14.57
N THR A 184 16.97 10.83 13.29
CA THR A 184 17.89 11.57 12.40
C THR A 184 17.56 13.06 12.25
N SER A 185 16.45 13.54 12.82
CA SER A 185 16.04 14.96 12.86
C SER A 185 16.48 15.66 14.14
#